data_AF-A0A7W0ZR33-F1
#
_entry.id   AF-A0A7W0ZR33-F1
#
_cell.length_a   1.000
_cell.length_b   1.000
_cell.length_c   1.000
_cell.angle_alpha   90.00
_cell.angle_beta   90.00
_cell.angle_gamma   90.00
#
_symmetry.space_group_name_H-M   'P 1'
#
loop_
_entity.id
_entity.type
_entity.pdbx_description
1 polymer ?
#
loop_
_entity_poly.entity_id
_entity_poly.type
_entity_poly.pdbx_seq_one_letter_code
_entity_poly.pdbx_strand_id
1 'polypeptide(L)'
;MNVLEGLQSIRVRLVENGAAPETLALVETIMQRAALPAASSASTQSLLQLARMLARSPVASNNIAVYNDLLRLEEDLQTSAAQFRARQEAEDAKPVPKTKKYYRELKEREERKSGT
;
A
#
# COMPACT_ATOMS: atom_id res chain seq x y z
N MET A 1 -3.49 -8.50 7.49
CA MET A 1 -2.64 -7.80 8.49
C MET A 1 -3.44 -7.67 9.78
N ASN A 2 -2.81 -7.84 10.95
CA ASN A 2 -3.49 -7.62 12.23
C ASN A 2 -3.81 -6.11 12.41
N VAL A 3 -4.98 -5.78 12.98
CA VAL A 3 -5.37 -4.37 13.19
C VAL A 3 -4.36 -3.61 14.04
N LEU A 4 -3.86 -4.22 15.12
CA LEU A 4 -2.91 -3.59 16.04
C LEU A 4 -1.59 -3.25 15.34
N GLU A 5 -1.04 -4.19 14.57
CA GLU A 5 0.18 -3.96 13.76
C GLU A 5 -0.04 -2.85 12.72
N GLY A 6 -1.23 -2.82 12.11
CA GLY A 6 -1.61 -1.76 11.17
C GLY A 6 -1.66 -0.39 11.84
N LEU A 7 -2.23 -0.30 13.04
CA LEU A 7 -2.30 0.94 13.82
C LEU A 7 -0.93 1.40 14.31
N GLN A 8 -0.04 0.49 14.69
CA GLN A 8 1.35 0.81 15.02
C GLN A 8 2.08 1.44 13.82
N SER A 9 1.91 0.86 12.64
CA SER A 9 2.48 1.38 11.40
C SER A 9 1.91 2.77 11.04
N ILE A 10 0.61 2.98 11.26
CA ILE A 10 -0.04 4.28 11.07
C ILE A 10 0.53 5.32 12.05
N ARG A 11 0.70 4.97 13.33
CA ARG A 11 1.25 5.87 14.35
C ARG A 11 2.64 6.38 13.96
N VAL A 12 3.53 5.49 13.50
CA VAL A 12 4.89 5.87 13.08
C VAL A 12 4.83 6.90 11.95
N ARG A 13 4.01 6.66 10.91
CA ARG A 13 3.86 7.58 9.79
C ARG A 13 3.27 8.93 10.19
N LEU A 14 2.30 8.94 11.11
CA LEU A 14 1.73 10.18 11.63
C LEU A 14 2.77 11.01 12.40
N VAL A 15 3.63 10.36 13.18
CA VAL A 15 4.75 11.03 13.86
C VAL A 15 5.73 11.61 12.84
N GLU A 16 6.10 10.84 11.82
CA GLU A 16 6.97 11.30 10.72
C GLU A 16 6.37 12.49 9.95
N ASN A 17 5.05 12.51 9.78
CA ASN A 17 4.32 13.58 9.11
C ASN A 17 4.12 14.84 9.98
N GLY A 18 4.52 14.79 11.26
CA GLY A 18 4.32 15.88 12.20
C GLY A 18 2.85 16.09 12.57
N ALA A 19 2.08 15.01 12.67
CA ALA A 19 0.65 15.06 12.99
C ALA A 19 0.40 15.70 14.37
N ALA A 20 -0.78 16.28 14.51
CA ALA A 20 -1.25 16.90 15.74
C ALA A 20 -1.31 15.87 16.89
N PRO A 21 -1.06 16.29 18.14
CA PRO A 21 -1.08 15.38 19.29
C PRO A 21 -2.44 14.71 19.49
N GLU A 22 -3.55 15.37 19.12
CA GLU A 22 -4.90 14.81 19.17
C GLU A 22 -5.05 13.61 18.23
N THR A 23 -4.41 13.66 17.06
CA THR A 23 -4.41 12.57 16.08
C THR A 23 -3.66 11.36 16.63
N LEU A 24 -2.51 11.59 17.26
CA LEU A 24 -1.73 10.53 17.90
C LEU A 24 -2.51 9.90 19.07
N ALA A 25 -3.16 10.72 19.91
CA ALA A 25 -3.98 10.25 21.03
C ALA A 25 -5.18 9.41 20.57
N LEU A 26 -5.83 9.78 19.45
CA LEU A 26 -6.89 8.98 18.84
C LEU A 26 -6.39 7.59 18.45
N VAL A 27 -5.26 7.52 17.73
CA VAL A 27 -4.68 6.26 17.28
C VAL A 27 -4.26 5.41 18.47
N GLU A 28 -3.62 5.99 19.48
CA GLU A 28 -3.22 5.29 20.71
C GLU A 28 -4.42 4.71 21.47
N THR A 29 -5.52 5.46 21.57
CA THR A 29 -6.75 4.99 22.21
C THR A 29 -7.33 3.77 21.48
N ILE A 30 -7.31 3.78 20.14
CA ILE A 30 -7.80 2.67 19.32
C ILE A 30 -6.84 1.48 19.40
N MET A 31 -5.53 1.72 19.46
CA MET A 31 -4.52 0.68 19.68
C MET A 31 -4.73 -0.04 21.01
N GLN A 32 -4.99 0.69 22.10
CA GLN A 32 -5.27 0.09 23.40
C GLN A 32 -6.48 -0.84 23.35
N ARG A 33 -7.53 -0.47 22.61
CA ARG A 33 -8.71 -1.31 22.41
C ARG A 33 -8.41 -2.54 21.54
N ALA A 34 -7.62 -2.35 20.49
CA ALA A 34 -7.21 -3.43 19.58
C ALA A 34 -6.26 -4.44 20.26
N ALA A 35 -5.55 -4.03 21.30
CA ALA A 35 -4.67 -4.91 22.09
C ALA A 35 -5.44 -5.83 23.05
N LEU A 36 -6.75 -5.62 23.25
CA LEU A 36 -7.55 -6.48 24.11
C LEU A 36 -7.71 -7.88 23.48
N PRO A 37 -7.66 -8.97 24.28
CA PRO A 37 -7.81 -10.33 23.76
C PRO A 37 -9.10 -10.55 22.96
N ALA A 38 -10.18 -9.86 23.34
CA ALA A 38 -11.47 -9.90 22.65
C ALA A 38 -11.44 -9.32 21.23
N ALA A 39 -10.45 -8.48 20.91
CA ALA A 39 -10.27 -7.86 19.61
C ALA A 39 -9.14 -8.51 18.78
N SER A 40 -8.52 -9.59 19.29
CA SER A 40 -7.34 -10.22 18.69
C SER A 40 -7.58 -10.82 17.30
N SER A 41 -8.83 -11.18 16.97
CA SER A 41 -9.24 -11.67 15.66
C SER A 41 -9.49 -10.56 14.64
N ALA A 42 -9.45 -9.29 15.04
CA ALA A 42 -9.69 -8.17 14.15
C ALA A 42 -8.51 -8.02 13.17
N SER A 43 -8.83 -8.07 11.88
CA SER A 43 -7.86 -7.94 10.79
C SER A 43 -8.36 -6.96 9.73
N THR A 44 -7.41 -6.40 8.98
CA THR A 44 -7.72 -5.48 7.88
C THR A 44 -7.00 -5.90 6.62
N GLN A 45 -7.56 -5.49 5.47
CA GLN A 45 -6.99 -5.81 4.17
C GLN A 45 -5.78 -4.94 3.86
N SER A 46 -5.75 -3.69 4.35
CA SER A 46 -4.66 -2.76 4.09
C SER A 46 -4.57 -1.62 5.12
N LEU A 47 -3.41 -0.96 5.16
CA LEU A 47 -3.21 0.29 5.91
C LEU A 47 -4.12 1.41 5.40
N LEU A 48 -4.34 1.48 4.08
CA LEU A 48 -5.21 2.49 3.45
C LEU A 48 -6.66 2.36 3.95
N GLN A 49 -7.16 1.13 4.07
CA GLN A 49 -8.50 0.88 4.62
C GLN A 49 -8.59 1.33 6.09
N LEU A 50 -7.56 1.06 6.90
CA LEU A 50 -7.50 1.54 8.28
C LEU A 50 -7.50 3.06 8.37
N ALA A 51 -6.68 3.74 7.59
CA ALA A 51 -6.63 5.21 7.55
C ALA A 51 -8.01 5.80 7.20
N ARG A 52 -8.70 5.26 6.19
CA ARG A 52 -10.07 5.65 5.83
C ARG A 52 -11.08 5.42 6.95
N MET A 53 -10.98 4.31 7.67
CA MET A 53 -11.85 4.05 8.81
C MET A 53 -11.63 5.06 9.94
N LEU A 54 -10.38 5.42 10.21
CA LEU A 54 -10.03 6.45 11.21
C LEU A 54 -10.56 7.82 10.78
N ALA A 55 -10.40 8.19 9.51
CA ALA A 55 -10.88 9.47 8.97
C ALA A 55 -12.42 9.61 8.99
N ARG A 56 -13.14 8.48 8.98
CA ARG A 56 -14.61 8.42 9.10
C ARG A 56 -15.09 8.34 10.55
N SER A 57 -14.19 8.36 11.53
CA SER A 57 -14.58 8.31 12.94
C SER A 57 -15.26 9.61 13.37
N PRO A 58 -16.15 9.56 14.39
CA PRO A 58 -16.74 10.77 14.96
C PRO A 58 -15.71 11.75 15.54
N VAL A 59 -14.53 11.26 15.94
CA VAL A 59 -13.45 12.12 16.45
C VAL A 59 -12.86 12.95 15.31
N ALA A 60 -12.61 12.32 14.15
CA ALA A 60 -12.13 13.02 12.96
C ALA A 60 -13.17 14.01 12.43
N SER A 61 -14.46 13.66 12.41
CA SER A 61 -15.50 14.57 11.94
C SER A 61 -15.66 15.84 12.80
N ASN A 62 -15.30 15.75 14.09
CA ASN A 62 -15.41 16.86 15.04
C ASN A 62 -14.11 17.63 15.26
N ASN A 63 -12.99 17.20 14.67
CA ASN A 63 -11.70 17.88 14.78
C ASN A 63 -11.00 17.95 13.43
N ILE A 64 -10.99 19.14 12.84
CA ILE A 64 -10.42 19.41 11.51
C ILE A 64 -8.92 19.06 11.45
N ALA A 65 -8.15 19.28 12.52
CA ALA A 65 -6.73 18.92 12.53
C ALA A 65 -6.55 17.41 12.38
N VAL A 66 -7.32 16.63 13.16
CA VAL A 66 -7.32 15.17 13.08
C VAL A 66 -7.78 14.69 11.70
N TYR A 67 -8.83 15.29 11.15
CA TYR A 67 -9.29 14.95 9.81
C TYR A 67 -8.21 15.20 8.75
N ASN A 68 -7.58 16.38 8.77
CA ASN A 68 -6.54 16.76 7.81
C ASN A 68 -5.31 15.86 7.90
N ASP A 69 -4.85 15.52 9.10
CA ASP A 69 -3.73 14.60 9.30
C ASP A 69 -4.02 13.21 8.73
N LEU A 70 -5.23 12.70 8.97
CA LEU A 70 -5.66 11.40 8.46
C LEU A 70 -5.88 11.41 6.94
N LEU A 71 -6.34 12.52 6.38
CA LEU A 71 -6.50 12.70 4.93
C LEU A 71 -5.14 12.75 4.22
N ARG A 72 -4.17 13.48 4.80
CA ARG A 72 -2.79 13.50 4.29
C ARG A 72 -2.15 12.11 4.34
N LEU A 73 -2.34 11.38 5.44
CA LEU A 73 -1.89 9.99 5.55
C LEU A 73 -2.55 9.09 4.49
N GLU A 74 -3.85 9.27 4.22
CA GLU A 74 -4.55 8.53 3.18
C GLU A 74 -3.92 8.77 1.80
N GLU A 75 -3.64 10.03 1.47
CA GLU A 75 -3.01 10.42 0.20
C GLU A 75 -1.60 9.82 0.05
N ASP A 76 -0.79 9.85 1.10
CA ASP A 76 0.55 9.24 1.12
C ASP A 76 0.48 7.71 0.85
N LEU A 77 -0.46 7.03 1.52
CA LEU A 77 -0.66 5.59 1.37
C LEU A 77 -1.19 5.24 -0.04
N GLN A 78 -2.11 6.04 -0.57
CA GLN A 78 -2.65 5.86 -1.91
C GLN A 78 -1.57 6.06 -2.97
N THR A 79 -0.73 7.09 -2.80
CA THR A 79 0.39 7.39 -3.70
C THR A 79 1.42 6.26 -3.68
N SER A 80 1.80 5.78 -2.49
CA SER A 80 2.72 4.64 -2.36
C SER A 80 2.17 3.37 -3.01
N ALA A 81 0.88 3.07 -2.82
CA ALA A 81 0.23 1.93 -3.46
C ALA A 81 0.14 2.05 -4.99
N ALA A 82 -0.06 3.27 -5.51
CA ALA A 82 -0.04 3.53 -6.94
C ALA A 82 1.38 3.35 -7.53
N GLN A 83 2.41 3.88 -6.86
CA GLN A 83 3.80 3.72 -7.27
C GLN A 83 4.24 2.25 -7.28
N PHE A 84 3.84 1.46 -6.28
CA PHE A 84 4.15 0.04 -6.23
C PHE A 84 3.53 -0.72 -7.41
N ARG A 85 2.25 -0.46 -7.72
CA ARG A 85 1.57 -1.06 -8.87
C ARG A 85 2.21 -0.66 -10.19
N ALA A 86 2.51 0.63 -10.37
CA ALA A 86 3.20 1.12 -11.57
C ALA A 86 4.57 0.45 -11.78
N ARG A 87 5.31 0.18 -10.69
CA ARG A 87 6.58 -0.57 -10.76
C ARG A 87 6.35 -2.03 -11.18
N GLN A 88 5.37 -2.70 -10.60
CA GLN A 88 5.03 -4.08 -11.00
C GLN A 88 4.63 -4.15 -12.47
N GLU A 89 3.75 -3.26 -12.93
CA GLU A 89 3.34 -3.18 -14.33
C GLU A 89 4.53 -2.92 -15.26
N ALA A 90 5.48 -2.07 -14.86
CA ALA A 90 6.70 -1.82 -15.62
C ALA A 90 7.62 -3.06 -15.67
N GLU A 91 7.73 -3.83 -14.59
CA GLU A 91 8.47 -5.10 -14.57
C GLU A 91 7.80 -6.16 -15.44
N ASP A 92 6.48 -6.30 -15.35
CA ASP A 92 5.71 -7.26 -16.15
C ASP A 92 5.70 -6.89 -17.64
N ALA A 93 5.78 -5.60 -17.96
CA ALA A 93 5.93 -5.10 -19.33
C ALA A 93 7.34 -5.31 -19.91
N LYS A 94 8.33 -5.72 -19.10
CA LYS A 94 9.66 -6.01 -19.65
C LYS A 94 9.56 -7.16 -20.63
N PRO A 95 10.05 -7.00 -21.88
CA PRO A 95 9.98 -8.06 -22.87
C PRO A 95 10.76 -9.27 -22.36
N VAL A 96 10.07 -10.41 -22.28
CA VAL A 96 10.72 -11.68 -21.92
C VAL A 96 11.80 -11.98 -22.97
N PRO A 97 13.07 -12.20 -22.56
CA PRO A 97 14.15 -12.47 -23.50
C PRO A 97 13.79 -13.66 -24.38
N LYS A 98 13.86 -13.47 -25.71
CA LYS A 98 13.60 -14.57 -26.65
C LYS A 98 14.64 -15.67 -26.43
N THR A 99 14.18 -16.93 -26.41
CA THR A 99 15.05 -18.06 -26.10
C THR A 99 16.04 -18.34 -27.23
N LYS A 100 17.16 -19.02 -26.92
CA LYS A 100 18.13 -19.47 -27.94
C LYS A 100 17.49 -20.33 -29.05
N LYS A 101 16.41 -21.04 -28.73
CA LYS A 101 15.60 -21.81 -29.68
C LYS A 101 14.93 -20.89 -30.71
N TYR A 102 14.36 -19.76 -30.30
CA TYR A 102 13.76 -18.77 -31.20
C TYR A 102 14.75 -18.27 -32.25
N TYR A 103 15.98 -17.95 -31.84
CA TYR A 103 17.00 -17.47 -32.77
C TYR A 103 17.50 -18.57 -33.72
N ARG A 104 17.54 -19.83 -33.29
CA ARG A 104 17.87 -20.98 -34.16
C ARG A 104 16.80 -21.20 -35.23
N GLU A 105 15.52 -21.18 -34.84
CA GLU A 105 14.40 -21.33 -35.78
C GLU A 105 14.33 -20.16 -36.77
N LEU A 106 14.65 -18.94 -36.33
CA LEU A 106 14.72 -17.77 -37.21
C LEU A 106 15.83 -17.95 -38.27
N LYS A 107 17.02 -18.39 -37.84
CA LYS A 107 18.16 -18.63 -38.74
C LYS A 107 17.87 -19.74 -39.75
N GLU A 108 17.32 -20.88 -39.32
CA GLU A 108 16.92 -21.96 -40.24
C GLU A 108 15.87 -21.51 -41.26
N ARG A 109 14.96 -20.60 -40.86
CA ARG A 109 13.93 -20.06 -41.76
C ARG A 109 14.50 -19.08 -42.77
N GLU A 110 15.51 -18.29 -42.40
CA GLU A 110 16.23 -17.41 -43.33
C GLU A 110 17.07 -18.22 -44.32
N GLU A 111 17.82 -19.22 -43.83
CA GLU A 111 18.63 -20.12 -44.67
C GLU A 111 17.79 -20.87 -45.72
N ARG A 112 16.58 -21.32 -45.35
CA ARG A 112 15.62 -21.93 -46.28
C ARG A 112 15.03 -20.96 -47.31
N LYS A 113 14.94 -19.66 -46.99
CA LYS A 113 14.43 -18.65 -47.93
C LYS A 113 15.50 -18.16 -48.90
N SER A 114 16.76 -18.12 -48.47
CA SER A 114 17.91 -17.73 -49.32
C SER A 114 18.44 -18.86 -50.21
N GLY A 115 18.00 -20.10 -50.00
CA GLY A 115 18.39 -21.28 -50.76
C GLY A 115 17.50 -21.62 -51.96
N THR A 116 16.64 -20.69 -52.39
CA THR A 116 15.81 -20.75 -53.61
C THR A 116 16.14 -19.57 -54.50
#